data_AF-A0AAV2H0S9-F1
#
_entry.id   AF-A0AAV2H0S9-F1
#
_cell.length_a   1.000
_cell.length_b   1.000
_cell.length_c   1.000
_cell.angle_alpha   90.00
_cell.angle_beta   90.00
_cell.angle_gamma   90.00
#
_symmetry.space_group_name_H-M   'P 1'
#
loop_
_entity.id
_entity.type
_entity.pdbx_description
1 polymer ?
#
loop_
_entity_poly.entity_id
_entity_poly.type
_entity_poly.pdbx_seq_one_letter_code
_entity_poly.pdbx_strand_id
1 'polypeptide(L)'
;MNLDTKAIHVKNTWAKRCNVVLFMSSVHNESFPTIGLNVTEGRFHLAEKSMQVLLHPFDVNNARSVILKLGCEKADDDTYVIMENLRYFLSAEDSGQPVYFGQRFMPHVTQGYASGGGGYVLSKEALRRFGQLGVKNTSLCSKYGIDEDVNMGQCMANLRVSLKSSLDFLNRTRFHCFKPE
;
A
#
# COMPACT_ATOMS: atom_id res chain seq x y z
N MET A 1 -4.89 18.64 -12.10
CA MET A 1 -3.76 17.92 -11.47
C MET A 1 -4.24 17.49 -10.09
N ASN A 2 -4.29 16.19 -9.78
CA ASN A 2 -4.86 15.74 -8.50
C ASN A 2 -4.05 16.19 -7.27
N LEU A 3 -2.80 16.64 -7.46
CA LEU A 3 -1.94 17.11 -6.37
C LEU A 3 -2.58 18.27 -5.60
N ASP A 4 -3.03 19.30 -6.33
CA ASP A 4 -3.57 20.52 -5.72
C ASP A 4 -5.04 20.39 -5.29
N THR A 5 -5.77 19.40 -5.80
CA THR A 5 -7.21 19.23 -5.50
C THR A 5 -7.51 18.08 -4.54
N LYS A 6 -6.59 17.12 -4.38
CA LYS A 6 -6.78 15.93 -3.53
C LYS A 6 -5.61 15.72 -2.58
N ALA A 7 -4.40 15.48 -3.12
CA ALA A 7 -3.25 15.10 -2.31
C ALA A 7 -2.84 16.19 -1.31
N ILE A 8 -3.12 17.46 -1.59
CA ILE A 8 -2.93 18.58 -0.65
C ILE A 8 -3.71 18.39 0.64
N HIS A 9 -4.91 17.82 0.59
CA HIS A 9 -5.71 17.55 1.77
C HIS A 9 -5.10 16.43 2.60
N VAL A 10 -4.58 15.38 1.96
CA VAL A 10 -3.81 14.32 2.63
C VAL A 10 -2.60 14.92 3.35
N LYS A 11 -1.76 15.68 2.61
CA LYS A 11 -0.57 16.38 3.14
C LYS A 11 -0.91 17.29 4.33
N ASN A 12 -2.05 17.98 4.27
CA ASN A 12 -2.44 18.94 5.30
C ASN A 12 -3.16 18.32 6.51
N THR A 13 -3.54 17.03 6.45
CA THR A 13 -4.30 16.34 7.49
C THR A 13 -3.55 15.15 8.08
N TRP A 14 -3.98 13.92 7.79
CA TRP A 14 -3.52 12.71 8.47
C TRP A 14 -2.05 12.36 8.17
N ALA A 15 -1.53 12.76 7.00
CA ALA A 15 -0.12 12.53 6.64
C ALA A 15 0.87 13.19 7.62
N LYS A 16 0.48 14.31 8.26
CA LYS A 16 1.31 14.98 9.29
C LYS A 16 1.54 14.13 10.53
N ARG A 17 0.69 13.12 10.75
CA ARG A 17 0.78 12.20 11.89
C ARG A 17 1.59 10.95 11.55
N CYS A 18 2.00 10.77 10.29
CA CYS A 18 2.90 9.69 9.87
C CYS A 18 4.34 9.97 10.31
N ASN A 19 5.09 8.92 10.64
CA ASN A 19 6.52 9.05 10.94
C ASN A 19 7.34 9.37 9.69
N VAL A 20 6.93 8.79 8.56
CA VAL A 20 7.47 9.04 7.22
C VAL A 20 6.28 9.03 6.26
N VAL A 21 6.23 9.98 5.34
CA VAL A 21 5.24 10.01 4.25
C VAL A 21 5.97 10.29 2.95
N LEU A 22 5.61 9.54 1.91
CA LEU A 22 6.15 9.70 0.56
C LEU A 22 4.98 9.94 -0.38
N PHE A 23 5.04 11.02 -1.15
CA PHE A 23 4.08 11.28 -2.21
C PHE A 23 4.68 10.80 -3.52
N MET A 24 3.96 9.95 -4.25
CA MET A 24 4.48 9.30 -5.45
C MET A 24 3.62 9.73 -6.65
N SER A 25 4.26 10.14 -7.74
CA SER A 25 3.59 10.52 -8.98
C SER A 25 4.41 10.14 -10.20
N SER A 26 3.83 10.23 -11.40
CA SER A 26 4.61 9.99 -12.63
C SER A 26 5.73 11.00 -12.84
N VAL A 27 5.54 12.24 -12.38
CA VAL A 27 6.50 13.35 -12.55
C VAL A 27 6.96 13.87 -11.20
N HIS A 28 8.23 14.22 -11.07
CA HIS A 28 8.77 14.89 -9.88
C HIS A 28 8.25 16.33 -9.78
N ASN A 29 7.90 16.78 -8.58
CA ASN A 29 7.51 18.15 -8.30
C ASN A 29 8.18 18.61 -7.00
N GLU A 30 8.97 19.69 -7.05
CA GLU A 30 9.64 20.22 -5.85
C GLU A 30 8.69 20.97 -4.91
N SER A 31 7.68 21.66 -5.48
CA SER A 31 6.71 22.45 -4.71
C SER A 31 5.73 21.57 -3.93
N PHE A 32 5.37 20.43 -4.50
CA PHE A 32 4.66 19.35 -3.83
C PHE A 32 5.58 18.13 -3.88
N PRO A 33 6.38 17.83 -2.84
CA PRO A 33 7.58 16.99 -2.90
C PRO A 33 7.26 15.53 -3.29
N THR A 34 6.97 15.32 -4.57
CA THR A 34 6.61 14.03 -5.12
C THR A 34 7.86 13.34 -5.66
N ILE A 35 7.95 12.05 -5.44
CA ILE A 35 8.93 11.19 -6.09
C ILE A 35 8.38 10.81 -7.46
N GLY A 36 9.10 11.18 -8.52
CA GLY A 36 8.75 10.86 -9.90
C GLY A 36 9.13 9.43 -10.24
N LEU A 37 8.15 8.57 -10.52
CA LEU A 37 8.36 7.16 -10.85
C LEU A 37 8.73 6.91 -12.32
N ASN A 38 8.62 7.93 -13.19
CA ASN A 38 8.86 7.82 -14.63
C ASN A 38 8.08 6.67 -15.31
N VAL A 39 6.86 6.41 -14.82
CA VAL A 39 5.91 5.44 -15.39
C VAL A 39 4.78 6.20 -16.06
N THR A 40 4.33 5.74 -17.23
CA THR A 40 3.20 6.33 -17.95
C THR A 40 1.93 6.36 -17.09
N GLU A 41 1.18 7.45 -17.15
CA GLU A 41 -0.13 7.55 -16.50
C GLU A 41 -1.15 6.59 -17.14
N GLY A 42 -2.02 6.01 -16.33
CA GLY A 42 -3.08 5.11 -16.81
C GLY A 42 -3.28 3.88 -15.91
N ARG A 43 -4.51 3.34 -15.92
CA ARG A 43 -4.90 2.20 -15.06
C ARG A 43 -4.01 0.97 -15.27
N PHE A 44 -3.64 0.71 -16.52
CA PHE A 44 -2.81 -0.43 -16.90
C PHE A 44 -1.40 -0.43 -16.27
N HIS A 45 -0.90 0.76 -15.89
CA HIS A 45 0.42 0.93 -15.27
C HIS A 45 0.36 1.08 -13.75
N LEU A 46 -0.82 0.97 -13.13
CA LEU A 46 -0.95 1.13 -11.67
C LEU A 46 -0.22 0.06 -10.89
N ALA A 47 -0.19 -1.19 -11.39
CA ALA A 47 0.59 -2.25 -10.79
C ALA A 47 2.09 -1.91 -10.82
N GLU A 48 2.59 -1.45 -11.96
CA GLU A 48 3.99 -1.00 -12.12
C GLU A 48 4.33 0.14 -11.16
N LYS A 49 3.50 1.17 -11.09
CA LYS A 49 3.66 2.28 -10.14
C LYS A 49 3.69 1.77 -8.71
N SER A 50 2.71 0.97 -8.30
CA SER A 50 2.58 0.47 -6.93
C SER A 50 3.77 -0.38 -6.51
N MET A 51 4.29 -1.22 -7.40
CA MET A 51 5.53 -1.95 -7.13
C MET A 51 6.73 -1.02 -6.93
N GLN A 52 6.88 0.03 -7.75
CA GLN A 52 7.97 1.00 -7.56
C GLN A 52 7.83 1.79 -6.26
N VAL A 53 6.59 2.15 -5.86
CA VAL A 53 6.32 2.77 -4.56
C VAL A 53 6.76 1.85 -3.42
N LEU A 54 6.39 0.57 -3.47
CA LEU A 54 6.74 -0.42 -2.46
C LEU A 54 8.23 -0.79 -2.47
N LEU A 55 8.95 -0.51 -3.56
CA LEU A 55 10.38 -0.71 -3.69
C LEU A 55 11.22 0.45 -3.17
N HIS A 56 10.70 1.67 -3.16
CA HIS A 56 11.44 2.85 -2.72
C HIS A 56 12.12 2.70 -1.33
N PRO A 57 11.53 2.02 -0.33
CA PRO A 57 12.19 1.72 0.94
C PRO A 57 13.46 0.86 0.85
N PHE A 58 13.67 0.14 -0.25
CA PHE A 58 14.78 -0.80 -0.45
C PHE A 58 15.95 -0.23 -1.26
N ASP A 59 15.87 1.02 -1.74
CA ASP A 59 16.96 1.64 -2.48
C ASP A 59 18.15 1.93 -1.53
N VAL A 60 19.26 1.24 -1.79
CA VAL A 60 20.30 0.82 -0.83
C VAL A 60 21.21 1.96 -0.36
N ASN A 61 20.94 3.20 -0.79
CA ASN A 61 21.75 4.38 -0.46
C ASN A 61 21.11 5.31 0.58
N ASN A 62 19.86 5.08 1.00
CA ASN A 62 19.21 5.90 2.02
C ASN A 62 19.02 5.10 3.31
N ALA A 63 20.05 5.13 4.16
CA ALA A 63 20.05 4.67 5.54
C ALA A 63 19.15 5.53 6.45
N ARG A 64 17.87 5.66 6.09
CA ARG A 64 16.78 6.18 6.93
C ARG A 64 15.57 5.26 6.80
N SER A 65 15.82 4.00 7.15
CA SER A 65 14.85 2.92 7.34
C SER A 65 13.95 3.16 8.57
N VAL A 66 13.26 4.31 8.58
CA VAL A 66 12.22 4.70 9.57
C VAL A 66 10.81 4.35 9.03
N ILE A 67 10.72 3.36 8.14
CA ILE A 67 9.46 2.69 7.76
C ILE A 67 9.15 1.54 8.77
N LEU A 68 9.98 1.42 9.81
CA LEU A 68 9.93 0.41 10.86
C LEU A 68 9.15 0.91 12.08
N LYS A 69 7.84 0.67 12.07
CA LYS A 69 7.24 -0.08 13.18
C LYS A 69 5.92 -0.73 12.85
N LEU A 70 5.22 -0.29 11.80
CA LEU A 70 4.00 -0.90 11.30
C LEU A 70 3.98 -0.65 9.78
N GLY A 71 3.49 -1.63 9.03
CA GLY A 71 3.64 -1.76 7.58
C GLY A 71 3.46 -0.50 6.72
N CYS A 72 4.08 -0.51 5.53
CA CYS A 72 3.73 0.45 4.48
C CYS A 72 2.22 0.38 4.22
N GLU A 73 1.53 1.50 4.45
CA GLU A 73 0.17 1.69 3.99
C GLU A 73 0.21 2.31 2.60
N LYS A 74 -0.37 1.61 1.62
CA LYS A 74 -0.72 2.23 0.35
C LYS A 74 -2.09 2.87 0.52
N ALA A 75 -2.17 4.16 0.24
CA ALA A 75 -3.40 4.95 0.27
C ALA A 75 -3.50 5.79 -1.01
N ASP A 76 -4.71 5.96 -1.52
CA ASP A 76 -4.97 6.82 -2.69
C ASP A 76 -5.07 8.29 -2.30
N ASP A 77 -5.02 9.19 -3.28
CA ASP A 77 -5.06 10.64 -3.06
C ASP A 77 -6.38 11.16 -2.46
N ASP A 78 -7.42 10.33 -2.46
CA ASP A 78 -8.74 10.55 -1.87
C ASP A 78 -9.03 9.65 -0.64
N THR A 79 -8.00 9.02 -0.07
CA THR A 79 -8.12 8.23 1.17
C THR A 79 -7.95 9.10 2.41
N TYR A 80 -8.76 8.83 3.45
CA TYR A 80 -8.58 9.42 4.78
C TYR A 80 -8.28 8.34 5.82
N VAL A 81 -7.20 8.53 6.58
CA VAL A 81 -6.75 7.57 7.59
C VAL A 81 -6.85 8.19 8.99
N ILE A 82 -7.55 7.49 9.90
CA ILE A 82 -7.51 7.81 11.33
C ILE A 82 -6.29 7.10 11.92
N MET A 83 -5.15 7.81 11.98
CA MET A 83 -3.85 7.23 12.35
C MET A 83 -3.84 6.59 13.74
N GLU A 84 -4.62 7.12 14.69
CA GLU A 84 -4.78 6.56 16.03
C GLU A 84 -5.44 5.18 15.99
N ASN A 85 -6.50 5.02 15.18
CA ASN A 85 -7.18 3.73 15.00
C ASN A 85 -6.28 2.72 14.30
N LEU A 86 -5.56 3.18 13.27
CA LEU A 86 -4.62 2.32 12.53
C LEU A 86 -3.48 1.83 13.44
N ARG A 87 -2.86 2.73 14.20
CA ARG A 87 -1.80 2.39 15.17
C ARG A 87 -2.31 1.45 16.26
N TYR A 88 -3.50 1.70 16.79
CA TYR A 88 -4.12 0.83 17.78
C TYR A 88 -4.31 -0.58 17.24
N PHE A 89 -4.94 -0.71 16.07
CA PHE A 89 -5.15 -2.00 15.41
C PHE A 89 -3.84 -2.76 15.21
N LEU A 90 -2.85 -2.10 14.62
CA LEU A 90 -1.59 -2.71 14.27
C LEU A 90 -0.67 -2.96 15.48
N SER A 91 -0.90 -2.31 16.62
CA SER A 91 -0.08 -2.51 17.84
C SER A 91 -0.13 -3.94 18.38
N ALA A 92 -1.18 -4.69 18.07
CA ALA A 92 -1.34 -6.09 18.44
C ALA A 92 -0.77 -7.08 17.40
N GLU A 93 -0.21 -6.59 16.30
CA GLU A 93 0.24 -7.41 15.17
C GLU A 93 1.77 -7.60 15.17
N ASP A 94 2.22 -8.82 14.87
CA ASP A 94 3.64 -9.12 14.70
C ASP A 94 4.08 -8.80 13.26
N SER A 95 4.84 -7.70 13.11
CA SER A 95 5.38 -7.27 11.82
C SER A 95 6.36 -8.27 11.17
N GLY A 96 6.87 -9.25 11.93
CA GLY A 96 7.73 -10.33 11.43
C GLY A 96 6.97 -11.47 10.76
N GLN A 97 5.64 -11.54 10.92
CA GLN A 97 4.81 -12.50 10.19
C GLN A 97 4.58 -12.04 8.75
N PRO A 98 4.54 -12.95 7.76
CA PRO A 98 4.26 -12.63 6.37
C PRO A 98 2.77 -12.37 6.17
N VAL A 99 2.27 -11.24 6.68
CA VAL A 99 0.84 -10.89 6.61
C VAL A 99 0.60 -9.51 6.01
N TYR A 100 -0.60 -9.31 5.51
CA TYR A 100 -1.09 -7.99 5.09
C TYR A 100 -2.58 -7.84 5.40
N PHE A 101 -3.03 -6.59 5.43
CA PHE A 101 -4.36 -6.20 5.88
C PHE A 101 -4.99 -5.22 4.90
N GLY A 102 -6.31 -5.28 4.79
CA GLY A 102 -7.11 -4.34 4.00
C GLY A 102 -8.57 -4.81 3.94
N GLN A 103 -9.36 -4.22 3.05
CA GLN A 103 -10.72 -4.68 2.77
C GLN A 103 -10.68 -5.92 1.86
N ARG A 104 -11.04 -7.09 2.39
CA ARG A 104 -10.93 -8.35 1.65
C ARG A 104 -12.02 -8.49 0.59
N PHE A 105 -11.60 -8.72 -0.65
CA PHE A 105 -12.44 -9.24 -1.74
C PHE A 105 -11.96 -10.65 -2.14
N MET A 106 -12.87 -11.50 -2.61
CA MET A 106 -12.58 -12.88 -3.03
C MET A 106 -12.91 -13.27 -4.49
N PRO A 107 -13.41 -12.41 -5.41
CA PRO A 107 -13.81 -12.87 -6.74
C PRO A 107 -12.65 -13.33 -7.65
N HIS A 108 -11.39 -12.97 -7.34
CA HIS A 108 -10.26 -13.17 -8.27
C HIS A 108 -9.05 -13.90 -7.68
N VAL A 109 -8.92 -14.00 -6.36
CA VAL A 109 -7.77 -14.64 -5.70
C VAL A 109 -8.28 -15.57 -4.61
N THR A 110 -7.79 -16.82 -4.55
CA THR A 110 -8.30 -17.86 -3.63
C THR A 110 -8.21 -17.47 -2.15
N GLN A 111 -7.11 -16.84 -1.71
CA GLN A 111 -6.99 -16.31 -0.34
C GLN A 111 -7.70 -14.96 -0.13
N GLY A 112 -8.26 -14.40 -1.21
CA GLY A 112 -8.69 -13.02 -1.32
C GLY A 112 -7.55 -12.03 -1.61
N TYR A 113 -7.94 -10.79 -1.85
CA TYR A 113 -7.05 -9.65 -2.04
C TYR A 113 -7.60 -8.42 -1.32
N ALA A 114 -6.73 -7.47 -0.99
CA ALA A 114 -7.13 -6.23 -0.35
C ALA A 114 -7.51 -5.19 -1.41
N SER A 115 -8.71 -4.60 -1.32
CA SER A 115 -9.16 -3.55 -2.25
C SER A 115 -8.20 -2.37 -2.30
N GLY A 116 -7.81 -1.97 -3.52
CA GLY A 116 -6.87 -0.86 -3.71
C GLY A 116 -7.40 0.48 -3.22
N GLY A 117 -8.71 0.73 -3.40
CA GLY A 117 -9.38 1.97 -3.00
C GLY A 117 -9.69 2.08 -1.51
N GLY A 118 -9.64 0.97 -0.76
CA GLY A 118 -9.73 0.99 0.70
C GLY A 118 -8.37 1.17 1.38
N GLY A 119 -7.28 1.12 0.61
CA GLY A 119 -5.92 1.03 1.12
C GLY A 119 -5.59 -0.35 1.71
N TYR A 120 -4.29 -0.62 1.84
CA TYR A 120 -3.79 -1.85 2.44
C TYR A 120 -2.45 -1.65 3.15
N VAL A 121 -2.19 -2.49 4.14
CA VAL A 121 -0.99 -2.45 4.99
C VAL A 121 -0.21 -3.76 4.84
N LEU A 122 1.08 -3.65 4.50
CA LEU A 122 1.99 -4.79 4.38
C LEU A 122 2.92 -4.91 5.59
N SER A 123 2.95 -6.06 6.27
CA SER A 123 3.96 -6.32 7.32
C SER A 123 5.39 -6.15 6.81
N LYS A 124 6.35 -6.02 7.74
CA LYS A 124 7.78 -5.91 7.41
C LYS A 124 8.24 -7.13 6.61
N GLU A 125 7.82 -8.32 7.02
CA GLU A 125 8.17 -9.56 6.33
C GLU A 125 7.50 -9.67 4.95
N ALA A 126 6.23 -9.26 4.81
CA ALA A 126 5.57 -9.19 3.50
C ALA A 126 6.32 -8.27 2.54
N LEU A 127 6.67 -7.06 3.01
CA LEU A 127 7.41 -6.08 2.23
C LEU A 127 8.80 -6.60 1.84
N ARG A 128 9.51 -7.27 2.76
CA ARG A 128 10.82 -7.90 2.48
C ARG A 128 10.71 -8.96 1.38
N ARG A 129 9.73 -9.86 1.46
CA ARG A 129 9.51 -10.90 0.44
C ARG A 129 9.17 -10.28 -0.91
N PHE A 130 8.33 -9.24 -0.90
CA PHE A 130 7.99 -8.50 -2.09
C PHE A 130 9.23 -7.90 -2.78
N GLY A 131 10.05 -7.14 -2.05
CA GLY A 131 11.25 -6.52 -2.58
C GLY A 131 12.34 -7.51 -3.03
N GLN A 132 12.53 -8.61 -2.28
CA GLN A 132 13.62 -9.55 -2.55
C GLN A 132 13.27 -10.62 -3.58
N LEU A 133 12.02 -11.08 -3.62
CA LEU A 133 11.58 -12.20 -4.46
C LEU A 133 10.61 -11.73 -5.56
N GLY A 134 9.58 -10.97 -5.19
CA GLY A 134 8.51 -10.58 -6.11
C GLY A 134 9.01 -9.71 -7.27
N VAL A 135 9.80 -8.70 -6.94
CA VAL A 135 10.28 -7.71 -7.93
C VAL A 135 11.22 -8.31 -8.95
N LYS A 136 12.02 -9.30 -8.55
CA LYS A 136 12.97 -9.99 -9.43
C LYS A 136 12.29 -11.03 -10.32
N ASN A 137 11.05 -11.39 -10.03
CA ASN A 137 10.38 -12.50 -10.71
C ASN A 137 8.95 -12.11 -11.12
N THR A 138 8.80 -11.73 -12.38
CA THR A 138 7.50 -11.36 -12.97
C THR A 138 6.48 -12.49 -13.00
N SER A 139 6.93 -13.75 -12.89
CA SER A 139 6.01 -14.90 -12.74
C SER A 139 5.40 -14.99 -11.33
N LEU A 140 6.08 -14.45 -10.30
CA LEU A 140 5.53 -14.34 -8.95
C LEU A 140 4.66 -13.09 -8.83
N CYS A 141 5.12 -11.96 -9.37
CA CYS A 141 4.43 -10.68 -9.27
C CYS A 141 4.40 -10.00 -10.64
N SER A 142 3.23 -10.04 -11.30
CA SER A 142 3.06 -9.44 -12.62
C SER A 142 3.15 -7.92 -12.55
N LYS A 143 3.89 -7.34 -13.49
CA LYS A 143 3.96 -5.87 -13.67
C LYS A 143 2.77 -5.30 -14.42
N TYR A 144 2.05 -6.16 -15.13
CA TYR A 144 0.97 -5.81 -16.03
C TYR A 144 -0.33 -6.48 -15.56
N GLY A 145 -1.43 -5.75 -15.64
CA GLY A 145 -2.76 -6.23 -15.28
C GLY A 145 -3.75 -5.08 -15.24
N ILE A 146 -5.03 -5.42 -15.33
CA ILE A 146 -6.11 -4.43 -15.38
C ILE A 146 -6.33 -3.80 -14.00
N ASP A 147 -6.28 -4.63 -12.96
CA ASP A 147 -6.56 -4.24 -11.59
C ASP A 147 -5.32 -4.45 -10.69
N GLU A 148 -4.80 -3.35 -10.15
CA GLU A 148 -3.59 -3.33 -9.31
C GLU A 148 -3.75 -4.18 -8.06
N ASP A 149 -4.91 -4.13 -7.42
CA ASP A 149 -5.19 -4.82 -6.18
C ASP A 149 -5.33 -6.34 -6.35
N VAL A 150 -5.90 -6.80 -7.46
CA VAL A 150 -5.91 -8.20 -7.86
C VAL A 150 -4.47 -8.69 -8.11
N ASN A 151 -3.68 -7.93 -8.86
CA ASN A 151 -2.28 -8.26 -9.11
C ASN A 151 -1.47 -8.33 -7.81
N MET A 152 -1.68 -7.38 -6.90
CA MET A 152 -1.04 -7.35 -5.59
C MET A 152 -1.46 -8.56 -4.75
N GLY A 153 -2.75 -8.91 -4.74
CA GLY A 153 -3.25 -10.09 -4.04
C GLY A 153 -2.65 -11.40 -4.55
N GLN A 154 -2.52 -11.56 -5.87
CA GLN A 154 -1.89 -12.72 -6.48
C GLN A 154 -0.39 -12.78 -6.14
N CYS A 155 0.31 -11.64 -6.20
CA CYS A 155 1.70 -11.51 -5.78
C CYS A 155 1.89 -11.93 -4.31
N MET A 156 1.04 -11.43 -3.40
CA MET A 156 1.08 -11.83 -1.99
C MET A 156 0.83 -13.34 -1.81
N ALA A 157 -0.11 -13.92 -2.55
CA ALA A 157 -0.37 -15.36 -2.52
C ALA A 157 0.86 -16.17 -2.95
N ASN A 158 1.47 -15.81 -4.07
CA ASN A 158 2.66 -16.46 -4.60
C ASN A 158 3.88 -16.34 -3.67
N LEU A 159 3.98 -15.22 -2.93
CA LEU A 159 5.02 -14.97 -1.93
C LEU A 159 4.74 -15.60 -0.55
N ARG A 160 3.65 -16.38 -0.44
CA ARG A 160 3.20 -16.98 0.82
C ARG A 160 2.98 -15.92 1.91
N VAL A 161 2.41 -14.79 1.50
CA VAL A 161 1.96 -13.70 2.38
C VAL A 161 0.45 -13.81 2.52
N SER A 162 -0.02 -13.97 3.75
CA SER A 162 -1.42 -14.23 4.05
C SER A 162 -2.19 -12.93 4.25
N LEU A 163 -3.35 -12.80 3.59
CA LEU A 163 -4.32 -11.77 3.93
C LEU A 163 -4.93 -12.11 5.28
N LYS A 164 -4.69 -11.31 6.32
CA LYS A 164 -5.28 -11.51 7.65
C LYS A 164 -6.52 -10.64 7.81
N SER A 165 -7.46 -11.07 8.66
CA SER A 165 -8.67 -10.29 8.94
C SER A 165 -8.29 -8.93 9.54
N SER A 166 -8.91 -7.87 9.01
CA SER A 166 -8.81 -6.50 9.51
C SER A 166 -10.05 -6.07 10.29
N LEU A 167 -11.00 -6.99 10.52
CA LEU A 167 -12.25 -6.70 11.21
C LEU A 167 -12.04 -6.46 12.71
N ASP A 168 -12.83 -5.55 13.28
CA ASP A 168 -12.81 -5.29 14.71
C ASP A 168 -13.52 -6.37 15.53
N PHE A 169 -13.49 -6.21 16.86
CA PHE A 169 -14.10 -7.17 17.79
C PHE A 169 -15.64 -7.27 17.64
N LEU A 170 -16.27 -6.30 16.94
CA LEU A 170 -17.69 -6.32 16.58
C LEU A 170 -17.89 -6.75 15.12
N ASN A 171 -16.86 -7.32 14.48
CA ASN A 171 -16.88 -7.78 13.10
C ASN A 171 -17.09 -6.66 12.06
N ARG A 172 -16.74 -5.41 12.40
CA ARG A 172 -16.85 -4.24 11.50
C ARG A 172 -15.56 -4.02 10.74
N THR A 173 -15.64 -3.55 9.50
CA THR A 173 -14.44 -3.25 8.72
C THR A 173 -13.69 -2.04 9.27
N ARG A 174 -12.36 -2.09 9.21
CA ARG A 174 -11.46 -0.95 9.46
C ARG A 174 -10.98 -0.29 8.17
N PHE A 175 -11.22 -0.93 7.02
CA PHE A 175 -10.80 -0.47 5.69
C PHE A 175 -12.05 -0.29 4.84
N HIS A 176 -12.40 0.96 4.54
CA HIS A 176 -13.64 1.29 3.83
C HIS A 176 -13.30 1.67 2.38
N CYS A 177 -13.81 0.92 1.41
CA CYS A 177 -13.60 1.17 -0.02
C CYS A 177 -14.84 1.74 -0.73
N PHE A 178 -15.93 1.94 0.00
CA PHE A 178 -17.18 2.49 -0.53
C PHE A 178 -17.40 3.89 0.02
N LYS A 179 -18.13 4.71 -0.74
CA LYS A 179 -18.51 6.05 -0.28
C LYS A 179 -19.37 5.95 0.99
N PRO A 180 -19.20 6.86 1.96
CA PRO A 180 -20.13 6.97 3.08
C PRO A 180 -21.55 7.22 2.55
N GLU A 181 -22.53 6.57 3.16
CA GLU A 181 -23.95 6.88 2.98
C GLU A 181 -24.34 8.17 3.72
#